data_AF-A0A060CCJ0-F1
#
_entry.id   AF-A0A060CCJ0-F1
#
_cell.length_a   1.000
_cell.length_b   1.000
_cell.length_c   1.000
_cell.angle_alpha   90.00
_cell.angle_beta   90.00
_cell.angle_gamma   90.00
#
_symmetry.space_group_name_H-M   'P 1'
#
loop_
_entity.id
_entity.type
_entity.pdbx_description
1 polymer ?
#
loop_
_entity_poly.entity_id
_entity_poly.type
_entity_poly.pdbx_seq_one_letter_code
_entity_poly.pdbx_strand_id
1 'polypeptide(L)'
;FGVAEDFQEFVDACHAANIGVLVDWVPGHFCRNADALSYYDGTATFEYENYDRADNPGWGTLNFDLGKPQVQSFLISSAMYWLDTFHLDGLRVDAVSNMIYLDYGGKRWQPNREGTNRNLEAWHFYV
;
A
#
# COMPACT_ATOMS: atom_id res chain seq x y z
N PHE A 1 4.86 -8.23 -19.25
CA PHE A 1 4.31 -9.31 -20.09
C PHE A 1 3.57 -8.70 -21.28
N GLY A 2 4.19 -7.78 -22.03
CA GLY A 2 3.47 -6.97 -23.01
C GLY A 2 3.14 -5.56 -22.51
N VAL A 3 2.20 -4.90 -23.19
CA VAL A 3 1.67 -3.57 -22.88
C VAL A 3 0.44 -3.64 -21.94
N ALA A 4 -0.14 -2.49 -21.59
CA ALA A 4 -1.30 -2.45 -20.69
C ALA A 4 -2.53 -3.11 -21.33
N GLU A 5 -2.73 -2.88 -22.62
CA GLU A 5 -3.84 -3.41 -23.42
C GLU A 5 -3.82 -4.95 -23.42
N ASP A 6 -2.64 -5.57 -23.46
CA ASP A 6 -2.51 -7.03 -23.40
C ASP A 6 -3.05 -7.60 -22.08
N PHE A 7 -2.94 -6.84 -20.97
CA PHE A 7 -3.52 -7.27 -19.68
C PHE A 7 -5.04 -7.06 -19.65
N GLN A 8 -5.56 -6.02 -20.29
CA GLN A 8 -7.01 -5.84 -20.46
C GLN A 8 -7.62 -7.00 -21.25
N GLU A 9 -6.99 -7.39 -22.37
CA GLU A 9 -7.42 -8.54 -23.17
C GLU A 9 -7.43 -9.85 -22.36
N PHE A 10 -6.45 -10.04 -21.47
CA PHE A 10 -6.42 -11.19 -20.56
C PHE A 10 -7.61 -11.19 -19.59
N VAL A 11 -7.94 -10.06 -18.99
CA VAL A 11 -9.08 -9.94 -18.08
C VAL A 11 -10.39 -10.19 -18.84
N ASP A 12 -10.55 -9.59 -20.02
CA ASP A 12 -11.72 -9.80 -20.88
C ASP A 12 -11.90 -11.27 -21.27
N ALA A 13 -10.80 -11.97 -21.60
CA ALA A 13 -10.84 -13.39 -21.90
C ALA A 13 -11.24 -14.25 -20.69
N CYS A 14 -10.80 -13.88 -19.49
CA CYS A 14 -11.20 -14.54 -18.24
C CYS A 14 -12.71 -14.34 -17.99
N HIS A 15 -13.22 -13.11 -18.17
CA HIS A 15 -14.64 -12.80 -18.03
C HIS A 15 -15.51 -13.53 -19.04
N ALA A 16 -15.08 -13.62 -20.30
CA ALA A 16 -15.76 -14.42 -21.33
C ALA A 16 -15.85 -15.92 -20.96
N ALA A 17 -14.91 -16.40 -20.16
CA ALA A 17 -14.90 -17.76 -19.60
C ALA A 17 -15.57 -17.88 -18.23
N ASN A 18 -16.19 -16.81 -17.72
CA ASN A 18 -16.80 -16.73 -16.38
C ASN A 18 -15.81 -17.03 -15.24
N ILE A 19 -14.60 -16.46 -15.35
CA ILE A 19 -13.53 -16.52 -14.35
C ILE A 19 -13.25 -15.10 -13.86
N GLY A 20 -13.36 -14.89 -12.54
CA GLY A 20 -12.98 -13.62 -11.92
C GLY A 20 -11.46 -13.50 -11.73
N VAL A 21 -10.94 -12.28 -11.85
CA VAL A 21 -9.53 -11.94 -11.69
C VAL A 21 -9.33 -11.09 -10.45
N LEU A 22 -8.59 -11.64 -9.48
CA LEU A 22 -8.13 -10.92 -8.29
C LEU A 22 -6.64 -10.63 -8.41
N VAL A 23 -6.22 -9.44 -7.98
CA VAL A 23 -4.80 -9.04 -7.96
C VAL A 23 -4.35 -8.72 -6.54
N ASP A 24 -3.13 -9.14 -6.22
CA ASP A 24 -2.44 -8.73 -4.99
C ASP A 24 -2.06 -7.25 -5.11
N TRP A 25 -2.70 -6.42 -4.29
CA TRP A 25 -2.43 -4.99 -4.18
C TRP A 25 -1.63 -4.73 -2.90
N VAL A 26 -0.51 -4.00 -3.03
CA VAL A 26 0.50 -3.84 -1.96
C VAL A 26 0.56 -2.37 -1.49
N PRO A 27 -0.38 -1.92 -0.64
CA PRO A 27 -0.44 -0.55 -0.13
C PRO A 27 0.36 -0.33 1.16
N GLY A 28 1.02 -1.36 1.69
CA GLY A 28 1.65 -1.29 3.00
C GLY A 28 3.04 -0.68 3.01
N HIS A 29 3.79 -0.82 1.92
CA HIS A 29 5.19 -0.39 1.84
C HIS A 29 5.67 -0.27 0.40
N PHE A 30 6.79 0.42 0.20
CA PHE A 30 7.43 0.62 -1.10
C PHE A 30 8.96 0.63 -1.00
N CYS A 31 9.63 0.39 -2.13
CA CYS A 31 11.10 0.32 -2.17
C CYS A 31 11.77 1.69 -1.95
N ARG A 32 13.03 1.66 -1.50
CA ARG A 32 13.86 2.86 -1.26
C ARG A 32 14.62 3.32 -2.50
N ASN A 33 14.18 2.93 -3.69
CA ASN A 33 14.91 3.26 -4.91
C ASN A 33 14.79 4.77 -5.19
N ALA A 34 15.90 5.39 -5.58
CA ALA A 34 15.98 6.83 -5.81
C ALA A 34 15.19 7.31 -7.04
N ASP A 35 14.83 6.39 -7.94
CA ASP A 35 14.00 6.62 -9.13
C ASP A 35 12.51 6.33 -8.88
N ALA A 36 12.11 6.05 -7.63
CA ALA A 36 10.75 5.75 -7.23
C ALA A 36 10.19 6.83 -6.25
N LEU A 37 9.48 6.41 -5.20
CA LEU A 37 8.72 7.30 -4.31
C LEU A 37 9.49 7.79 -3.08
N SER A 38 10.66 7.22 -2.79
CA SER A 38 11.41 7.55 -1.57
C SER A 38 11.94 8.98 -1.63
N TYR A 39 11.61 9.78 -0.61
CA TYR A 39 11.98 11.19 -0.54
C TYR A 39 11.70 11.95 -1.85
N TYR A 40 10.52 11.73 -2.42
CA TYR A 40 10.16 12.11 -3.79
C TYR A 40 10.47 13.57 -4.13
N ASP A 41 10.22 14.50 -3.21
CA ASP A 41 10.51 15.93 -3.38
C ASP A 41 11.69 16.44 -2.52
N GLY A 42 12.50 15.52 -1.99
CA GLY A 42 13.58 15.81 -1.05
C GLY A 42 13.13 15.85 0.42
N THR A 43 11.83 15.70 0.69
CA THR A 43 11.26 15.52 2.03
C THR A 43 10.59 14.16 2.15
N ALA A 44 10.19 13.74 3.35
CA ALA A 44 9.40 12.53 3.52
C ALA A 44 8.00 12.74 2.90
N THR A 45 7.87 12.59 1.58
CA THR A 45 6.66 12.96 0.85
C THR A 45 5.56 11.91 1.05
N PHE A 46 5.86 10.64 0.74
CA PHE A 46 4.90 9.53 0.79
C PHE A 46 5.00 8.73 2.09
N GLU A 47 6.19 8.66 2.67
CA GLU A 47 6.54 7.98 3.89
C GLU A 47 6.31 8.86 5.12
N TYR A 48 6.29 8.21 6.29
CA TYR A 48 6.20 8.92 7.57
C TYR A 48 7.45 9.78 7.80
N GLU A 49 7.29 10.96 8.40
CA GLU A 49 8.42 11.76 8.89
C GLU A 49 9.14 11.08 10.07
N ASN A 50 8.37 10.36 10.92
CA ASN A 50 8.93 9.60 12.03
C ASN A 50 9.62 8.33 11.50
N TYR A 51 10.94 8.24 11.70
CA TYR A 51 11.76 7.12 11.26
C TYR A 51 11.23 5.75 11.73
N ASP A 52 10.84 5.60 13.00
CA ASP A 52 10.39 4.31 13.55
C ASP A 52 9.07 3.85 12.90
N ARG A 53 8.25 4.79 12.43
CA ARG A 53 7.02 4.50 11.66
C ARG A 53 7.33 4.22 10.19
N ALA A 54 8.19 5.03 9.59
CA ALA A 54 8.56 4.95 8.18
C ALA A 54 9.30 3.66 7.86
N ASP A 55 10.25 3.27 8.71
CA ASP A 55 11.14 2.17 8.43
C ASP A 55 10.44 0.81 8.58
N ASN A 56 10.77 -0.09 7.65
CA ASN A 56 10.47 -1.50 7.71
C ASN A 56 11.79 -2.30 7.61
N PRO A 57 12.49 -2.50 8.74
CA PRO A 57 13.85 -3.02 8.73
C PRO A 57 13.93 -4.48 8.26
N GLY A 58 12.88 -5.27 8.48
CA GLY A 58 12.83 -6.66 8.03
C GLY A 58 12.80 -6.80 6.51
N TRP A 59 12.30 -5.79 5.80
CA TRP A 59 12.16 -5.80 4.34
C TRP A 59 13.05 -4.78 3.62
N GLY A 60 13.67 -3.85 4.35
CA GLY A 60 14.48 -2.78 3.75
C GLY A 60 13.66 -1.76 2.96
N THR A 61 12.39 -1.57 3.33
CA THR A 61 11.43 -0.70 2.63
C THR A 61 10.99 0.48 3.48
N LEU A 62 10.12 1.33 2.93
CA LEU A 62 9.43 2.41 3.66
C LEU A 62 7.93 2.15 3.67
N ASN A 63 7.25 2.52 4.76
CA ASN A 63 5.80 2.47 4.89
C ASN A 63 5.17 3.81 4.46
N PHE A 64 4.03 3.75 3.79
CA PHE A 64 3.24 4.93 3.45
C PHE A 64 2.71 5.64 4.70
N ASP A 65 2.75 6.96 4.70
CA ASP A 65 2.15 7.81 5.74
C ASP A 65 0.65 7.91 5.57
N LEU A 66 -0.07 6.98 6.20
CA LEU A 66 -1.53 6.99 6.19
C LEU A 66 -2.13 8.14 7.01
N GLY A 67 -1.32 8.99 7.67
CA GLY A 67 -1.77 10.24 8.27
C GLY A 67 -1.94 11.38 7.26
N LYS A 68 -1.35 11.26 6.05
CA LYS A 68 -1.42 12.31 5.02
C LYS A 68 -2.59 12.06 4.06
N PRO A 69 -3.53 13.01 3.91
CA PRO A 69 -4.67 12.86 3.00
C PRO A 69 -4.28 12.60 1.54
N GLN A 70 -3.17 13.20 1.08
CA GLN A 70 -2.70 13.02 -0.30
C GLN A 70 -2.15 11.61 -0.53
N VAL A 71 -1.51 11.00 0.46
CA VAL A 71 -1.03 9.61 0.40
C VAL A 71 -2.21 8.64 0.41
N GLN A 72 -3.21 8.89 1.27
CA GLN A 72 -4.46 8.12 1.24
C GLN A 72 -5.15 8.22 -0.13
N SER A 73 -5.26 9.44 -0.68
CA SER A 73 -5.84 9.66 -2.00
C SER A 73 -5.07 8.91 -3.08
N PHE A 74 -3.73 8.96 -3.06
CA PHE A 74 -2.89 8.22 -4.00
C PHE A 74 -3.17 6.71 -3.96
N LEU A 75 -3.22 6.11 -2.76
CA LEU A 75 -3.47 4.68 -2.60
C LEU A 75 -4.89 4.30 -3.04
N ILE A 76 -5.91 5.04 -2.61
CA ILE A 76 -7.30 4.78 -3.01
C ILE A 76 -7.45 4.93 -4.53
N SER A 77 -6.88 5.99 -5.12
CA SER A 77 -6.89 6.17 -6.57
C SER A 77 -6.17 5.05 -7.31
N SER A 78 -5.09 4.50 -6.76
CA SER A 78 -4.43 3.32 -7.33
C SER A 78 -5.33 2.08 -7.30
N ALA A 79 -6.02 1.82 -6.19
CA ALA A 79 -6.96 0.71 -6.09
C ALA A 79 -8.11 0.85 -7.10
N MET A 80 -8.72 2.04 -7.16
CA MET A 80 -9.80 2.33 -8.12
C MET A 80 -9.32 2.26 -9.56
N TYR A 81 -8.10 2.72 -9.86
CA TYR A 81 -7.55 2.63 -11.21
C TYR A 81 -7.53 1.18 -11.74
N TRP A 82 -7.10 0.23 -10.92
CA TRP A 82 -7.09 -1.19 -11.29
C TRP A 82 -8.50 -1.76 -11.46
N LEU A 83 -9.41 -1.47 -10.53
CA LEU A 83 -10.79 -1.95 -10.59
C LEU A 83 -11.54 -1.37 -11.80
N ASP A 84 -11.42 -0.05 -12.02
CA ASP A 84 -12.20 0.66 -13.03
C ASP A 84 -11.60 0.56 -14.43
N THR A 85 -10.27 0.62 -14.56
CA THR A 85 -9.60 0.69 -15.89
C THR A 85 -9.28 -0.70 -16.45
N PHE A 86 -9.01 -1.67 -15.57
CA PHE A 86 -8.68 -3.05 -15.96
C PHE A 86 -9.79 -4.04 -15.62
N HIS A 87 -10.92 -3.56 -15.08
CA HIS A 87 -12.09 -4.38 -14.75
C HIS A 87 -11.78 -5.55 -13.81
N LEU A 88 -10.83 -5.37 -12.89
CA LEU A 88 -10.54 -6.43 -11.92
C LEU A 88 -11.73 -6.68 -10.99
N ASP A 89 -11.95 -7.94 -10.63
CA ASP A 89 -13.07 -8.37 -9.78
C ASP A 89 -12.81 -8.17 -8.29
N GLY A 90 -11.57 -7.81 -7.93
CA GLY A 90 -11.21 -7.49 -6.56
C GLY A 90 -9.71 -7.44 -6.32
N LEU A 91 -9.38 -6.96 -5.13
CA LEU A 91 -8.00 -6.81 -4.67
C LEU A 91 -7.80 -7.64 -3.40
N ARG A 92 -6.63 -8.25 -3.30
CA ARG A 92 -6.17 -8.90 -2.06
C ARG A 92 -5.00 -8.11 -1.50
N VAL A 93 -5.09 -7.77 -0.22
CA VAL A 93 -4.04 -7.05 0.50
C VAL A 93 -3.26 -8.02 1.36
N ASP A 94 -1.96 -8.10 1.13
CA ASP A 94 -1.08 -8.93 1.95
C ASP A 94 -0.56 -8.17 3.18
N ALA A 95 -0.03 -8.91 4.15
CA ALA A 95 0.64 -8.40 5.33
C ALA A 95 -0.07 -7.24 6.07
N VAL A 96 -1.41 -7.25 6.15
CA VAL A 96 -2.20 -6.18 6.80
C VAL A 96 -1.72 -5.86 8.22
N SER A 97 -1.25 -6.88 8.96
CA SER A 97 -0.63 -6.72 10.28
C SER A 97 0.55 -5.73 10.32
N ASN A 98 1.35 -5.62 9.26
CA ASN A 98 2.44 -4.64 9.16
C ASN A 98 1.91 -3.20 9.19
N MET A 99 0.71 -2.99 8.66
CA MET A 99 0.11 -1.66 8.57
C MET A 99 -0.58 -1.29 9.88
N ILE A 100 -1.32 -2.22 10.48
CA ILE A 100 -2.20 -1.95 11.63
C ILE A 100 -1.51 -2.03 13.00
N TYR A 101 -0.27 -2.56 13.08
CA TYR A 101 0.53 -2.66 14.31
C TYR A 101 1.86 -1.90 14.19
N LEU A 102 2.12 -1.01 15.14
CA LEU A 102 3.33 -0.17 15.20
C LEU A 102 4.59 -0.98 15.55
N ASP A 103 4.44 -2.11 16.22
CA ASP A 103 5.49 -3.01 16.69
C ASP A 103 5.68 -4.25 15.79
N TYR A 104 5.07 -4.25 14.61
CA TYR A 104 5.20 -5.36 13.66
C TYR A 104 6.68 -5.69 13.37
N GLY A 105 7.00 -6.99 13.35
CA GLY A 105 8.36 -7.46 13.12
C GLY A 105 9.34 -7.20 14.27
N GLY A 106 8.85 -6.81 15.47
CA GLY A 106 9.70 -6.54 16.64
C GLY A 106 10.56 -5.29 16.48
N LYS A 107 10.18 -4.38 15.57
CA LYS A 107 10.90 -3.12 15.35
C LYS A 107 10.77 -2.18 16.54
N ARG A 108 11.65 -1.18 16.61
CA ARG A 108 11.50 -0.08 17.55
C ARG A 108 10.19 0.64 17.27
N TRP A 109 9.40 0.92 18.32
CA TRP A 109 8.11 1.58 18.19
C TRP A 109 7.80 2.44 19.42
N GLN A 110 6.78 3.29 19.28
CA GLN A 110 6.22 4.09 20.37
C GLN A 110 4.70 3.91 20.39
N PRO A 111 4.06 3.92 21.58
CA PRO A 111 2.62 3.81 21.66
C PRO A 111 1.91 4.97 20.99
N ASN A 112 0.72 4.68 20.44
CA ASN A 112 -0.17 5.71 19.94
C ASN A 112 -0.73 6.57 21.10
N ARG A 113 -1.54 7.56 20.75
CA ARG A 113 -2.19 8.47 21.72
C ARG A 113 -3.08 7.78 22.77
N GLU A 114 -3.46 6.52 22.55
CA GLU A 114 -4.28 5.69 23.45
C GLU A 114 -3.43 4.73 24.29
N GLY A 115 -2.10 4.80 24.18
CA GLY A 115 -1.19 3.90 24.90
C GLY A 115 -1.07 2.50 24.30
N THR A 116 -1.59 2.26 23.10
CA THR A 116 -1.57 0.94 22.44
C THR A 116 -0.61 0.90 21.25
N ASN A 117 -0.35 -0.31 20.73
CA ASN A 117 0.47 -0.53 19.53
C ASN A 117 -0.32 -0.40 18.22
N ARG A 118 -1.60 0.02 18.25
CA ARG A 118 -2.39 0.16 17.04
C ARG A 118 -1.93 1.36 16.21
N ASN A 119 -1.71 1.18 14.92
CA ASN A 119 -1.53 2.29 14.00
C ASN A 119 -2.90 2.88 13.64
N LEU A 120 -3.36 3.89 14.41
CA LEU A 120 -4.74 4.41 14.30
C LEU A 120 -5.06 4.92 12.89
N GLU A 121 -4.08 5.53 12.22
CA GLU A 121 -4.23 6.01 10.85
C GLU A 121 -4.44 4.86 9.86
N ALA A 122 -3.72 3.74 10.03
CA ALA A 122 -3.94 2.55 9.23
C ALA A 122 -5.28 1.88 9.54
N TRP A 123 -5.67 1.83 10.81
CA TRP A 123 -6.98 1.29 11.20
C TRP A 123 -8.11 2.05 10.50
N HIS A 124 -8.12 3.39 10.52
CA HIS A 124 -9.15 4.18 9.83
C HIS A 124 -9.12 4.06 8.31
N PHE A 125 -7.99 3.71 7.72
CA PHE A 125 -7.87 3.53 6.27
C PHE A 125 -8.43 2.17 5.80
N TYR A 126 -8.25 1.11 6.59
CA TYR A 126 -8.62 -0.26 6.21
C TYR A 126 -9.89 -0.81 6.88
N VAL A 127 -10.34 -0.23 7.99
CA VAL A 127 -11.42 -0.72 8.86
C VAL A 127 -12.49 0.34 9.05
#